data_AF-A0A498MXJ1-F1
#
_entry.id   AF-A0A498MXJ1-F1
#
_cell.length_a   1.000
_cell.length_b   1.000
_cell.length_c   1.000
_cell.angle_alpha   90.00
_cell.angle_beta   90.00
_cell.angle_gamma   90.00
#
_symmetry.space_group_name_H-M   'P 1'
#
loop_
_entity.id
_entity.type
_entity.pdbx_description
1 polymer ?
#
loop_
_entity_poly.entity_id
_entity_poly.type
_entity_poly.pdbx_seq_one_letter_code
_entity_poly.pdbx_strand_id
1 'polypeptide(L)'
;MAGYLVSLNRTITALSTKEITEILRLYWSLHAVDRSPSKYALKCKKNVLPGPWRASQKRSGSAPGQQAAERLFMTHGQAAQRPDVHRISECIALKLLKEFREARNRPKDNKGKIFPIPQSIVMTYSHIKQLLEDCREVLDKTNLVLVTVNNTTVSSW
;
A
#
# COMPACT_ATOMS: atom_id res chain seq x y z
N MET A 1 11.68 -8.75 8.08
CA MET A 1 10.58 -8.82 7.09
C MET A 1 10.64 -7.68 6.06
N ALA A 2 10.43 -6.40 6.43
CA ALA A 2 10.39 -5.29 5.45
C ALA A 2 11.59 -5.22 4.50
N GLY A 3 12.82 -5.43 5.02
CA GLY A 3 14.02 -5.48 4.17
C GLY A 3 13.99 -6.60 3.12
N TYR A 4 13.41 -7.76 3.46
CA TYR A 4 13.25 -8.87 2.51
C TYR A 4 12.24 -8.51 1.41
N LEU A 5 11.08 -7.94 1.80
CA LEU A 5 10.05 -7.52 0.85
C LEU A 5 10.57 -6.47 -0.15
N VAL A 6 11.40 -5.53 0.32
CA VAL A 6 12.03 -4.54 -0.57
C VAL A 6 13.11 -5.15 -1.47
N SER A 7 13.77 -6.21 -1.01
CA SER A 7 14.78 -6.94 -1.79
C SER A 7 14.19 -7.90 -2.83
N LEU A 8 12.88 -8.14 -2.82
CA LEU A 8 12.21 -8.91 -3.87
C LEU A 8 12.49 -8.28 -5.23
N ASN A 9 12.63 -9.12 -6.25
CA ASN A 9 12.87 -8.63 -7.59
C ASN A 9 11.67 -7.79 -8.05
N ARG A 10 11.91 -6.57 -8.50
CA ARG A 10 10.85 -5.62 -8.87
C ARG A 10 10.19 -5.93 -10.21
N THR A 11 10.62 -7.00 -10.89
CA THR A 11 10.08 -7.46 -12.17
C THR A 11 9.27 -8.74 -12.05
N ILE A 12 9.23 -9.40 -10.87
CA ILE A 12 8.43 -10.62 -10.72
C ILE A 12 6.95 -10.26 -10.68
N THR A 13 6.12 -11.07 -11.33
CA THR A 13 4.66 -10.89 -11.35
C THR A 13 3.94 -11.78 -10.33
N ALA A 14 4.64 -12.75 -9.76
CA ALA A 14 4.13 -13.67 -8.75
C ALA A 14 5.27 -14.14 -7.83
N LEU A 15 4.93 -14.49 -6.60
CA LEU A 15 5.87 -15.03 -5.62
C LEU A 15 6.16 -16.52 -5.90
N SER A 16 7.43 -16.89 -5.88
CA SER A 16 7.88 -18.29 -5.92
C SER A 16 7.65 -18.98 -4.57
N THR A 17 7.58 -20.31 -4.56
CA THR A 17 7.43 -21.11 -3.32
C THR A 17 8.52 -20.81 -2.29
N LYS A 18 9.76 -20.52 -2.75
CA LYS A 18 10.88 -20.14 -1.86
C LYS A 18 10.62 -18.79 -1.20
N GLU A 19 10.15 -17.80 -1.96
CA GLU A 19 9.82 -16.47 -1.44
C GLU A 19 8.64 -16.52 -0.49
N ILE A 20 7.59 -17.29 -0.81
CA ILE A 20 6.43 -17.50 0.05
C ILE A 20 6.86 -18.09 1.39
N THR A 21 7.66 -19.17 1.36
CA THR A 21 8.14 -19.84 2.58
C THR A 21 8.94 -18.89 3.45
N GLU A 22 9.81 -18.07 2.84
CA GLU A 22 10.62 -17.10 3.58
C GLU A 22 9.77 -15.96 4.14
N ILE A 23 8.77 -15.45 3.40
CA ILE A 23 7.81 -14.46 3.88
C ILE A 23 7.07 -14.98 5.12
N LEU A 24 6.56 -16.22 5.05
CA LEU A 24 5.86 -16.85 6.17
C LEU A 24 6.79 -17.01 7.38
N ARG A 25 8.01 -17.50 7.18
CA ARG A 25 9.01 -17.65 8.25
C ARG A 25 9.32 -16.31 8.93
N LEU A 26 9.54 -15.27 8.14
CA LEU A 26 9.81 -13.92 8.64
C LEU A 26 8.60 -13.32 9.34
N TYR A 27 7.39 -13.58 8.86
CA TYR A 27 6.14 -13.16 9.51
C TYR A 27 5.97 -13.82 10.88
N TRP A 28 6.16 -15.14 10.99
CA TRP A 28 6.06 -15.85 12.27
C TRP A 28 7.12 -15.42 13.28
N SER A 29 8.26 -14.94 12.79
CA SER A 29 9.33 -14.36 13.61
C SER A 29 9.03 -12.94 14.08
N LEU A 30 7.96 -12.29 13.61
CA LEU A 30 7.58 -10.96 14.05
C LEU A 30 7.03 -10.94 15.48
N HIS A 31 7.20 -9.80 16.14
CA HIS A 31 6.58 -9.55 17.44
C HIS A 31 5.05 -9.65 17.34
N ALA A 32 4.40 -10.09 18.42
CA ALA A 32 2.94 -10.29 18.42
C ALA A 32 2.16 -9.01 18.07
N VAL A 33 2.67 -7.85 18.49
CA VAL A 33 2.10 -6.53 18.14
C VAL A 33 2.13 -6.29 16.63
N ASP A 34 3.19 -6.69 15.95
CA ASP A 34 3.35 -6.49 14.50
C ASP A 34 2.56 -7.50 13.67
N ARG A 35 2.15 -8.62 14.29
CA ARG A 35 1.24 -9.63 13.71
C ARG A 35 -0.23 -9.36 14.03
N SER A 36 -0.51 -8.43 14.94
CA SER A 36 -1.88 -8.09 15.27
C SER A 36 -2.57 -7.57 14.01
N PRO A 37 -3.84 -7.97 13.75
CA PRO A 37 -4.59 -7.44 12.64
C PRO A 37 -4.54 -5.91 12.75
N SER A 38 -4.02 -5.27 11.71
CA SER A 38 -4.03 -3.83 11.68
C SER A 38 -5.48 -3.37 11.83
N LYS A 39 -5.69 -2.26 12.55
CA LYS A 39 -6.98 -1.54 12.54
C LYS A 39 -7.18 -0.88 11.17
N TYR A 40 -6.99 -1.64 10.10
CA TYR A 40 -7.33 -1.33 8.74
C TYR A 40 -8.85 -1.20 8.70
N ALA A 41 -9.31 -0.02 9.10
CA ALA A 41 -10.64 0.43 8.76
C ALA A 41 -10.60 0.61 7.24
N LEU A 42 -10.94 -0.45 6.53
CA LEU A 42 -11.45 -0.38 5.17
C LEU A 42 -12.68 0.53 5.30
N LYS A 43 -12.48 1.86 5.25
CA LYS A 43 -13.54 2.88 5.22
C LYS A 43 -14.21 2.83 3.85
N CYS A 44 -14.65 1.64 3.48
CA CYS A 44 -15.44 1.34 2.29
C CYS A 44 -16.45 0.24 2.64
N LYS A 45 -17.07 0.30 3.82
CA LYS A 45 -18.50 -0.03 3.89
C LYS A 45 -19.25 1.27 3.62
N LYS A 46 -19.43 1.60 2.33
CA LYS A 46 -20.61 2.40 1.99
C LYS A 46 -21.78 1.55 2.49
N ASN A 47 -22.47 2.01 3.53
CA ASN A 47 -23.73 1.43 3.92
C ASN A 47 -24.65 1.60 2.71
N VAL A 48 -24.72 0.59 1.85
CA VAL A 48 -25.78 0.48 0.86
C VAL A 48 -27.02 0.22 1.70
N LEU A 49 -27.80 1.27 1.93
CA LEU A 49 -29.09 1.13 2.56
C LEU A 49 -29.90 0.15 1.69
N PRO A 50 -30.42 -0.95 2.26
CA PRO A 50 -31.24 -1.87 1.48
C PRO A 50 -32.56 -1.16 1.14
N GLY A 51 -32.86 -1.03 -0.15
CA GLY A 51 -34.13 -0.49 -0.62
C GLY A 51 -34.16 -0.27 -2.14
N PRO A 52 -35.30 -0.47 -2.83
CA PRO A 52 -35.33 -0.54 -4.30
C PRO A 52 -35.21 0.84 -4.98
N TRP A 53 -35.35 1.93 -4.23
CA TRP A 53 -35.36 3.29 -4.77
C TRP A 53 -34.81 4.27 -3.74
N ARG A 54 -33.51 4.60 -3.83
CA ARG A 54 -32.95 5.91 -3.43
C ARG A 54 -31.45 5.94 -3.72
N ALA A 55 -31.05 6.64 -4.78
CA ALA A 55 -29.81 7.40 -4.70
C ALA A 55 -29.98 8.37 -3.53
N SER A 56 -29.09 8.35 -2.53
CA SER A 56 -29.17 9.35 -1.47
C SER A 56 -29.03 10.73 -2.13
N GLN A 57 -30.08 11.54 -2.14
CA GLN A 57 -29.96 12.98 -2.33
C GLN A 57 -29.15 13.51 -1.13
N LYS A 58 -27.83 13.35 -1.18
CA LYS A 58 -26.97 14.20 -0.36
C LYS A 58 -27.15 15.59 -0.93
N ARG A 59 -27.66 16.53 -0.12
CA ARG A 59 -27.47 17.96 -0.38
C ARG A 59 -25.98 18.12 -0.65
N SER A 60 -25.62 18.53 -1.85
CA SER A 60 -24.24 18.88 -2.24
C SER A 60 -23.83 20.13 -1.45
N GLY A 61 -23.53 19.94 -0.17
CA GLY A 61 -22.82 20.88 0.69
C GLY A 61 -21.33 20.56 0.75
N SER A 62 -20.77 19.95 -0.30
CA SER A 62 -19.33 19.84 -0.42
C SER A 62 -18.79 21.25 -0.60
N ALA A 63 -17.98 21.73 0.33
CA ALA A 63 -17.28 22.99 0.15
C ALA A 63 -16.48 22.94 -1.17
N PRO A 64 -16.38 24.05 -1.93
CA PRO A 64 -15.55 24.08 -3.13
C PRO A 64 -14.16 23.52 -2.83
N GLY A 65 -13.75 22.49 -3.56
CA GLY A 65 -12.46 21.82 -3.34
C GLY A 65 -12.48 20.57 -2.44
N GLN A 66 -13.54 20.30 -1.67
CA GLN A 66 -13.60 19.09 -0.82
C GLN A 66 -13.56 17.79 -1.63
N GLN A 67 -14.31 17.71 -2.73
CA GLN A 67 -14.28 16.54 -3.60
C GLN A 67 -12.93 16.40 -4.33
N ALA A 68 -12.26 17.53 -4.63
CA ALA A 68 -10.93 17.50 -5.22
C ALA A 68 -9.88 17.00 -4.21
N ALA A 69 -9.94 17.50 -2.97
CA ALA A 69 -9.11 17.03 -1.87
C ALA A 69 -9.35 15.55 -1.57
N GLU A 70 -10.60 15.10 -1.53
CA GLU A 70 -10.93 13.68 -1.31
C GLU A 70 -10.34 12.79 -2.42
N ARG A 71 -10.45 13.19 -3.69
CA ARG A 71 -9.83 12.47 -4.82
C ARG A 71 -8.31 12.35 -4.69
N LEU A 72 -7.63 13.35 -4.11
CA LEU A 72 -6.18 13.30 -3.87
C LEU A 72 -5.76 12.24 -2.84
N PHE A 73 -6.69 11.79 -2.00
CA PHE A 73 -6.49 10.70 -1.05
C PHE A 73 -7.21 9.42 -1.49
N MET A 74 -7.52 9.26 -2.78
CA MET A 74 -8.07 8.02 -3.32
C MET A 74 -7.09 7.37 -4.31
N THR A 75 -7.05 6.05 -4.32
CA THR A 75 -6.28 5.25 -5.28
C THR A 75 -7.06 3.96 -5.58
N HIS A 76 -7.42 3.76 -6.85
CA HIS A 76 -8.26 2.64 -7.31
C HIS A 76 -9.54 2.40 -6.46
N GLY A 77 -10.18 3.47 -5.98
CA GLY A 77 -11.40 3.37 -5.15
C GLY A 77 -11.17 3.09 -3.66
N GLN A 78 -9.92 2.98 -3.22
CA GLN A 78 -9.52 2.88 -1.81
C GLN A 78 -8.99 4.23 -1.30
N ALA A 79 -9.25 4.55 -0.04
CA ALA A 79 -8.64 5.71 0.60
C ALA A 79 -7.15 5.44 0.82
N ALA A 80 -6.29 6.24 0.20
CA ALA A 80 -4.87 6.25 0.44
C ALA A 80 -4.58 6.74 1.86
N GLN A 81 -3.62 6.11 2.52
CA GLN A 81 -3.22 6.40 3.89
C GLN A 81 -1.73 6.70 3.94
N ARG A 82 -1.31 7.37 5.01
CA ARG A 82 0.11 7.56 5.26
C ARG A 82 0.77 6.22 5.64
N PRO A 83 2.05 6.00 5.28
CA PRO A 83 2.73 4.74 5.57
C PRO A 83 2.85 4.41 7.07
N ASP A 84 2.94 5.42 7.93
CA ASP A 84 3.06 5.35 9.40
C ASP A 84 1.83 4.75 10.11
N VAL A 85 0.69 4.65 9.43
CA VAL A 85 -0.52 4.01 9.98
C VAL A 85 -0.28 2.52 10.28
N HIS A 86 0.65 1.87 9.56
CA HIS A 86 0.99 0.47 9.77
C HIS A 86 2.50 0.30 9.82
N ARG A 87 3.04 -0.22 10.93
CA ARG A 87 4.48 -0.35 11.16
C ARG A 87 5.24 -1.07 10.03
N ILE A 88 4.73 -2.19 9.53
CA ILE A 88 5.34 -2.89 8.39
C ILE A 88 5.32 -2.01 7.12
N SER A 89 4.22 -1.31 6.84
CA SER A 89 4.12 -0.40 5.70
C SER A 89 5.11 0.76 5.80
N GLU A 90 5.23 1.35 6.99
CA GLU A 90 6.20 2.38 7.31
C GLU A 90 7.63 1.88 7.12
N CYS A 91 7.96 0.69 7.63
CA CYS A 91 9.29 0.10 7.50
C CYS A 91 9.66 -0.15 6.04
N ILE A 92 8.71 -0.60 5.21
CA ILE A 92 8.92 -0.77 3.76
C ILE A 92 9.17 0.59 3.11
N ALA A 93 8.34 1.60 3.40
CA ALA A 93 8.48 2.94 2.85
C ALA A 93 9.81 3.61 3.24
N LEU A 94 10.22 3.51 4.51
CA LEU A 94 11.50 4.02 5.02
C LEU A 94 12.69 3.31 4.36
N LYS A 95 12.59 1.98 4.17
CA LYS A 95 13.64 1.21 3.51
C LYS A 95 13.79 1.60 2.03
N LEU A 96 12.66 1.76 1.32
CA LEU A 96 12.64 2.28 -0.05
C LEU A 96 13.20 3.70 -0.14
N LEU A 97 12.81 4.58 0.79
CA LEU A 97 13.34 5.94 0.87
C LEU A 97 14.87 5.94 1.00
N LYS A 98 15.41 5.10 1.90
CA LYS A 98 16.87 4.96 2.07
C LYS A 98 17.53 4.49 0.76
N GLU A 99 17.04 3.42 0.15
CA GLU A 99 17.59 2.89 -1.11
C GLU A 99 17.54 3.89 -2.27
N PHE A 100 16.47 4.69 -2.36
CA PHE A 100 16.30 5.66 -3.43
C PHE A 100 17.08 6.95 -3.24
N ARG A 101 17.36 7.35 -1.98
CA ARG A 101 18.29 8.45 -1.68
C ARG A 101 19.73 8.10 -2.05
N GLU A 102 20.11 6.84 -1.87
CA GLU A 102 21.44 6.31 -2.23
C GLU A 102 21.60 6.05 -3.75
N ALA A 103 20.59 6.43 -4.56
CA ALA A 103 20.57 6.42 -6.02
C ALA A 103 20.81 5.09 -6.76
N ARG A 104 21.08 3.97 -6.06
CA ARG A 104 21.49 2.72 -6.71
C ARG A 104 20.43 2.11 -7.64
N ASN A 105 19.14 2.23 -7.34
CA ASN A 105 18.09 1.47 -8.05
C ASN A 105 16.78 2.25 -8.26
N ARG A 106 16.78 3.56 -8.51
CA ARG A 106 15.50 4.28 -8.70
C ARG A 106 14.79 3.84 -9.99
N PRO A 107 13.46 3.59 -9.96
CA PRO A 107 12.68 3.32 -11.16
C PRO A 107 12.80 4.47 -12.16
N LYS A 108 12.78 4.11 -13.45
CA LYS A 108 12.85 5.05 -14.56
C LYS A 108 11.61 4.87 -15.44
N ASP A 109 11.17 5.96 -16.04
CA ASP A 109 10.15 5.95 -17.08
C ASP A 109 10.68 5.28 -18.36
N ASN A 110 9.80 4.96 -19.31
CA ASN A 110 10.13 4.39 -20.61
C ASN A 110 11.13 5.25 -21.41
N LYS A 111 11.20 6.56 -21.10
CA LYS A 111 12.15 7.52 -21.66
C LYS A 111 13.47 7.60 -20.88
N GLY A 112 13.70 6.72 -19.91
CA GLY A 112 14.88 6.70 -19.04
C GLY A 112 14.91 7.77 -17.95
N LYS A 113 13.88 8.62 -17.83
CA LYS A 113 13.78 9.67 -16.81
C LYS A 113 13.56 9.04 -15.43
N ILE A 114 14.40 9.39 -14.47
CA ILE A 114 14.28 8.92 -13.08
C ILE A 114 13.04 9.53 -12.43
N PHE A 115 12.22 8.71 -11.79
CA PHE A 115 11.06 9.20 -11.06
C PHE A 115 11.48 9.98 -9.80
N PRO A 116 10.71 11.00 -9.38
CA PRO A 116 10.83 11.59 -8.05
C PRO A 116 10.77 10.51 -6.95
N ILE A 117 11.40 10.78 -5.80
CA ILE A 117 11.47 9.80 -4.71
C ILE A 117 10.08 9.34 -4.25
N PRO A 118 9.10 10.23 -3.97
CA PRO A 118 7.76 9.79 -3.56
C PRO A 118 7.09 8.88 -4.58
N GLN A 119 7.21 9.21 -5.87
CA GLN A 119 6.66 8.40 -6.95
C GLN A 119 7.37 7.03 -7.07
N SER A 120 8.69 7.00 -6.90
CA SER A 120 9.47 5.76 -6.89
C SER A 120 9.02 4.83 -5.75
N ILE A 121 8.76 5.39 -4.56
CA ILE A 121 8.26 4.67 -3.39
C ILE A 121 6.88 4.11 -3.70
N VAL A 122 5.93 4.94 -4.15
CA VAL A 122 4.55 4.53 -4.44
C VAL A 122 4.52 3.39 -5.46
N MET A 123 5.30 3.49 -6.55
CA MET A 123 5.35 2.44 -7.58
C MET A 123 5.86 1.11 -7.01
N THR A 124 7.01 1.12 -6.33
CA THR A 124 7.64 -0.10 -5.83
C THR A 124 6.84 -0.71 -4.68
N TYR A 125 6.32 0.12 -3.78
CA TYR A 125 5.46 -0.29 -2.68
C TYR A 125 4.16 -0.91 -3.20
N SER A 126 3.50 -0.27 -4.17
CA SER A 126 2.23 -0.78 -4.72
C SER A 126 2.43 -2.13 -5.41
N HIS A 127 3.58 -2.30 -6.09
CA HIS A 127 3.95 -3.58 -6.67
C HIS A 127 4.15 -4.68 -5.62
N ILE A 128 4.89 -4.40 -4.53
CA ILE A 128 5.05 -5.33 -3.40
C ILE A 128 3.69 -5.67 -2.77
N LYS A 129 2.83 -4.67 -2.57
CA LYS A 129 1.47 -4.87 -2.06
C LYS A 129 0.67 -5.81 -2.95
N GLN A 130 0.70 -5.58 -4.26
CA GLN A 130 0.01 -6.44 -5.22
C GLN A 130 0.54 -7.88 -5.18
N LEU A 131 1.86 -8.09 -5.14
CA LEU A 131 2.44 -9.44 -5.02
C LEU A 131 1.95 -10.21 -3.78
N LEU A 132 1.75 -9.51 -2.67
CA LEU A 132 1.21 -10.10 -1.45
C LEU A 132 -0.29 -10.37 -1.54
N GLU A 133 -1.06 -9.46 -2.16
CA GLU A 133 -2.51 -9.60 -2.37
C GLU A 133 -2.86 -10.68 -3.41
N ASP A 134 -1.99 -10.92 -4.40
CA ASP A 134 -2.18 -11.96 -5.41
C ASP A 134 -1.79 -13.36 -4.89
N CYS A 135 -1.08 -13.45 -3.76
CA CYS A 135 -0.63 -14.71 -3.18
C CYS A 135 -1.56 -15.23 -2.08
N ARG A 136 -2.48 -16.15 -2.45
CA ARG A 136 -3.42 -16.78 -1.50
C ARG A 136 -2.74 -17.42 -0.29
N GLU A 137 -1.61 -18.11 -0.48
CA GLU A 137 -0.93 -18.79 0.62
C GLU A 137 -0.43 -17.83 1.71
N VAL A 138 0.02 -16.63 1.32
CA VAL A 138 0.40 -15.59 2.28
C VAL A 138 -0.83 -14.99 2.96
N LEU A 139 -1.91 -14.75 2.20
CA LEU A 139 -3.16 -14.21 2.74
C LEU A 139 -3.84 -15.15 3.74
N ASP A 140 -3.87 -16.45 3.45
CA ASP A 140 -4.56 -17.44 4.29
C ASP A 140 -3.80 -17.70 5.60
N LYS A 141 -2.47 -17.55 5.60
CA LYS A 141 -1.59 -17.88 6.73
C LYS A 141 -1.14 -16.67 7.54
N THR A 142 -1.39 -15.44 7.08
CA THR A 142 -0.90 -14.22 7.74
C THR A 142 -1.97 -13.13 7.76
N ASN A 143 -1.88 -12.23 8.74
CA ASN A 143 -2.69 -11.00 8.77
C ASN A 143 -1.94 -9.82 8.12
N LEU A 144 -1.01 -10.11 7.20
CA LEU A 144 -0.18 -9.11 6.57
C LEU A 144 -1.01 -8.29 5.59
N VAL A 145 -1.29 -7.03 5.94
CA VAL A 145 -2.02 -6.09 5.07
C VAL A 145 -1.19 -4.82 4.92
N LEU A 146 -0.88 -4.48 3.68
CA LEU A 146 -0.21 -3.22 3.33
C LEU A 146 -1.25 -2.16 3.00
N VAL A 147 -1.08 -0.95 3.55
CA VAL A 147 -2.01 0.16 3.31
C VAL A 147 -1.87 0.69 1.89
N THR A 148 -2.96 1.11 1.26
CA THR A 148 -2.88 1.81 -0.02
C THR A 148 -2.19 3.16 0.19
N VAL A 149 -1.12 3.43 -0.55
CA VAL A 149 -0.38 4.71 -0.50
C VAL A 149 -0.41 5.39 -1.87
N ASN A 150 -0.19 6.70 -1.89
CA ASN A 150 -0.09 7.49 -3.11
C ASN A 150 0.91 8.64 -2.98
N ASN A 151 1.15 9.39 -4.06
CA ASN A 151 2.16 10.46 -4.05
C ASN A 151 1.88 11.51 -2.97
N THR A 152 0.62 11.87 -2.73
CA THR A 152 0.22 12.86 -1.73
C THR A 152 0.53 12.39 -0.30
N THR A 153 0.15 11.15 0.02
CA THR A 153 0.33 10.56 1.35
C THR A 153 1.81 10.30 1.65
N VAL A 154 2.60 9.86 0.67
CA VAL A 154 4.04 9.65 0.82
C VAL A 154 4.82 10.97 0.86
N SER A 155 4.39 12.01 0.13
CA SER A 155 5.10 13.30 0.15
C SER A 155 4.79 14.13 1.40
N SER A 156 3.63 13.90 2.04
CA SER A 156 3.21 14.62 3.26
C SER A 156 3.59 13.93 4.56
N TRP A 157 4.05 12.68 4.46
CA TRP A 157 4.70 11.92 5.53
C TRP A 157 6.20 12.20 5.48
#